data_AF-A0A0H5BHT9-F1
#
_entry.id   AF-A0A0H5BHT9-F1
#
_cell.length_a   1.000
_cell.length_b   1.000
_cell.length_c   1.000
_cell.angle_alpha   90.00
_cell.angle_beta   90.00
_cell.angle_gamma   90.00
#
_symmetry.space_group_name_H-M   'P 1'
#
loop_
_entity.id
_entity.type
_entity.pdbx_description
1 polymer ?
#
loop_
_entity_poly.entity_id
_entity_poly.type
_entity_poly.pdbx_seq_one_letter_code
_entity_poly.pdbx_strand_id
1 'polypeptide(L)' 'MPRPLLRVALGVLRWPPEAVWRATPREIAAAIAALRPERGPPLARTRLDELMAHHPDE' A
#
# COMPACT_ATOMS: atom_id res chain seq x y z
N MET A 1 12.63 -3.50 7.54
CA MET A 1 11.88 -3.66 8.81
C MET A 1 10.38 -3.67 8.50
N PRO A 2 9.69 -4.84 8.54
CA PRO A 2 8.33 -5.01 7.99
C PRO A 2 7.27 -4.58 9.01
N ARG A 3 7.21 -3.29 9.34
CA ARG A 3 6.23 -2.73 10.29
C ARG A 3 4.97 -2.05 9.67
N PRO A 4 4.87 -1.72 8.37
CA PRO A 4 3.65 -1.06 7.85
C PRO A 4 2.50 -2.02 7.55
N LEU A 5 2.77 -3.30 7.24
CA LEU A 5 1.74 -4.27 6.84
C LEU A 5 0.79 -4.65 7.98
N LEU A 6 1.31 -4.84 9.20
CA LEU A 6 0.52 -5.18 10.39
C LEU A 6 -0.50 -4.09 10.74
N ARG A 7 -0.14 -2.81 10.60
CA ARG A 7 -1.04 -1.69 10.90
C ARG A 7 -2.22 -1.64 9.92
N VAL A 8 -1.98 -1.94 8.65
CA VAL A 8 -3.04 -1.97 7.62
C VAL A 8 -3.95 -3.18 7.82
N ALA A 9 -3.38 -4.36 8.09
CA ALA A 9 -4.15 -5.59 8.27
C ALA A 9 -5.00 -5.61 9.56
N LEU A 10 -4.48 -5.07 10.67
CA LEU A 10 -5.22 -4.99 11.93
C LEU A 10 -6.13 -3.77 12.01
N GLY A 11 -5.71 -2.63 11.45
CA GLY A 11 -6.41 -1.36 11.57
C GLY A 11 -7.45 -1.11 10.48
N VAL A 12 -7.06 -1.24 9.21
CA VAL A 12 -7.93 -0.88 8.07
C VAL A 12 -8.78 -2.07 7.63
N LEU A 13 -8.20 -3.28 7.65
CA LEU A 13 -8.92 -4.52 7.31
C LEU A 13 -9.72 -5.11 8.48
N ARG A 14 -9.47 -4.64 9.72
CA ARG A 14 -10.09 -5.14 10.97
C ARG A 14 -9.97 -6.65 11.16
N TRP A 15 -8.96 -7.28 10.58
CA TRP A 15 -8.76 -8.72 10.74
C TRP A 15 -8.32 -9.03 12.17
N PRO A 16 -8.80 -10.15 12.76
CA PRO A 16 -8.23 -10.62 14.01
C PRO A 16 -6.74 -10.96 13.81
N PRO A 17 -5.87 -10.77 14.82
CA PRO A 17 -4.43 -10.98 14.69
C PRO A 17 -4.04 -12.35 14.11
N GLU A 18 -4.75 -13.39 14.51
CA GLU A 18 -4.62 -14.75 14.00
C GLU A 18 -4.78 -14.85 12.46
N ALA A 19 -5.71 -14.09 11.88
CA ALA A 19 -5.96 -14.09 10.44
C ALA A 19 -4.85 -13.35 9.68
N VAL A 20 -4.26 -12.31 10.27
CA VAL A 20 -3.13 -11.59 9.67
C VAL A 20 -1.89 -12.47 9.58
N TRP A 21 -1.61 -13.27 10.61
CA TRP A 21 -0.44 -14.16 10.64
C TRP A 21 -0.58 -15.38 9.72
N ARG A 22 -1.82 -15.83 9.45
CA ARG A 22 -2.08 -16.93 8.52
C ARG A 22 -2.16 -16.49 7.06
N ALA A 23 -2.38 -15.20 6.80
CA ALA A 23 -2.50 -14.68 5.45
C ALA A 23 -1.14 -14.61 4.75
N THR A 24 -1.14 -14.92 3.46
CA THR A 24 0.02 -14.73 2.59
C THR A 24 0.16 -13.27 2.17
N PRO A 25 1.37 -12.81 1.79
CA PRO A 25 1.57 -11.45 1.27
C PRO A 25 0.64 -11.09 0.09
N ARG A 26 0.30 -12.07 -0.76
CA ARG A 26 -0.58 -11.88 -1.91
C ARG A 26 -2.04 -11.65 -1.51
N GLU A 27 -2.52 -12.36 -0.47
CA GLU A 27 -3.86 -12.17 0.08
C GLU A 27 -3.99 -10.82 0.79
N ILE A 28 -2.95 -10.40 1.52
CA ILE A 28 -2.89 -9.07 2.12
C ILE A 28 -2.94 -7.99 1.02
N ALA A 29 -2.18 -8.15 -0.08
CA ALA A 29 -2.21 -7.22 -1.20
C ALA A 29 -3.60 -7.12 -1.87
N ALA A 30 -4.30 -8.25 -2.04
CA ALA A 30 -5.66 -8.28 -2.58
C ALA A 30 -6.68 -7.60 -1.66
N ALA A 31 -6.60 -7.85 -0.35
CA ALA A 31 -7.46 -7.22 0.64
C ALA A 31 -7.25 -5.71 0.71
N ILE A 32 -5.99 -5.24 0.62
CA ILE A 32 -5.67 -3.81 0.52
C ILE A 32 -6.23 -3.20 -0.77
N ALA A 33 -6.15 -3.92 -1.89
CA ALA A 33 -6.69 -3.45 -3.16
C ALA A 33 -8.22 -3.28 -3.11
N ALA A 34 -8.94 -4.18 -2.44
CA ALA A 34 -10.39 -4.09 -2.26
C ALA A 34 -10.85 -2.90 -1.41
N LEU A 35 -9.99 -2.37 -0.54
CA LEU A 35 -10.28 -1.19 0.29
C LEU A 35 -9.97 0.15 -0.40
N ARG A 36 -9.29 0.12 -1.55
CA ARG A 36 -8.92 1.33 -2.29
C ARG A 36 -9.99 1.55 -3.36
N PRO A 37 -10.57 2.77 -3.47
CA PRO A 37 -11.32 3.11 -4.68
C PRO A 37 -10.42 2.92 -5.91
N GLU A 38 -11.03 2.54 -7.03
CA GLU A 38 -10.40 2.31 -8.35
C GLU A 38 -9.02 2.98 -8.46
N ARG A 39 -7.97 2.16 -8.50
CA ARG A 39 -6.62 2.70 -8.68
C ARG A 39 -6.59 3.36 -10.04
N GLY A 40 -6.46 4.69 -10.04
CA GLY A 40 -6.10 5.44 -11.23
C GLY A 40 -4.84 4.86 -11.88
N PRO A 41 -4.56 5.20 -13.14
CA PRO A 41 -3.43 4.66 -13.87
C PRO A 41 -2.12 4.83 -13.10
N PRO A 42 -1.15 3.91 -13.25
CA PRO A 42 0.17 4.05 -12.64
C PRO A 42 0.75 5.44 -12.93
N LEU A 43 1.49 5.99 -11.95
CA LEU A 43 2.18 7.27 -12.14
C LEU A 43 3.10 7.18 -13.36
N ALA A 44 2.88 8.04 -14.35
CA ALA A 44 3.74 8.10 -15.53
C ALA A 44 5.16 8.52 -15.13
N ARG A 45 6.17 7.95 -15.80
CA ARG A 45 7.57 8.27 -15.51
C ARG A 45 7.85 9.77 -15.65
N THR A 46 7.28 10.39 -16.67
CA THR A 46 7.36 11.84 -16.92
C THR A 46 6.84 12.66 -15.74
N ARG A 47 5.73 12.24 -15.12
CA ARG A 47 5.16 12.94 -13.97
C ARG A 47 6.04 12.83 -12.73
N LEU A 48 6.75 11.72 -12.56
CA LEU A 48 7.74 11.59 -11.50
C LEU A 48 8.94 12.51 -11.75
N ASP A 49 9.43 12.59 -12.98
CA ASP A 49 10.56 13.47 -13.34
C ASP A 49 10.20 14.96 -13.08
N GLU A 50 8.97 15.36 -13.42
CA GLU A 50 8.45 16.69 -13.07
C GLU A 50 8.46 16.94 -11.56
N LEU A 51 7.98 15.97 -10.76
CA LEU A 51 7.94 16.11 -9.30
C LEU A 51 9.34 16.26 -8.71
N MET A 52 10.31 15.47 -9.20
CA MET A 52 11.71 15.56 -8.76
C MET A 52 12.33 16.93 -9.07
N ALA A 53 12.02 17.51 -10.24
CA ALA A 53 12.49 18.84 -10.59
C ALA A 53 11.87 19.96 -9.72
N HIS A 54 10.60 19.82 -9.33
CA HIS A 54 9.90 20.80 -8.50
C HIS A 54 10.24 20.68 -7.00
N HIS A 55 10.65 19.49 -6.55
CA HIS A 55 10.98 19.19 -5.16
C HIS A 55 12.36 18.54 -5.09
N PRO A 56 13.45 19.32 -5.29
CA PRO A 56 14.80 18.81 -5.15
C PRO A 56 15.06 18.42 -3.69
N ASP A 57 15.74 17.31 -3.49
CA ASP A 57 16.24 16.91 -2.17
C ASP A 57 17.42 17.85 -1.81
N GLU A 58 17.36 18.49 -0.64
CA GLU A 58 18.51 19.18 -0.02
C GLU A 58 19.47 18.17 0.63
#